data_AF-A0AAV0XE06-F1
#
_entry.id   AF-A0AAV0XE06-F1
#
_cell.length_a   1.000
_cell.length_b   1.000
_cell.length_c   1.000
_cell.angle_alpha   90.00
_cell.angle_beta   90.00
_cell.angle_gamma   90.00
#
_symmetry.space_group_name_H-M   'P 1'
#
loop_
_entity.id
_entity.type
_entity.pdbx_description
1 polymer ?
#
loop_
_entity_poly.entity_id
_entity_poly.type
_entity_poly.pdbx_seq_one_letter_code
_entity_poly.pdbx_strand_id
1 'polypeptide(L)'
;MTDQPTSSVEWSNEKCLLLIDLYKESTNLWNTKHKDYRNRYIRQDSLLEISKHMDTSKEEVDRKLKNLICHFWREVKKVKQQRSGDGADEVYCSKWFAFKSFEFLKDRNDCRPTIETGTVQVCIINT
;
A
#
# COMPACT_ATOMS: atom_id res chain seq x y z
N MET A 1 28.78 23.92 7.75
CA MET A 1 28.16 23.78 6.41
C MET A 1 28.20 22.31 6.08
N THR A 2 27.20 21.55 6.50
CA THR A 2 27.10 20.12 6.18
C THR A 2 26.00 19.97 5.16
N ASP A 3 26.38 19.97 3.88
CA ASP A 3 25.52 19.53 2.78
C ASP A 3 25.09 18.09 3.09
N GLN A 4 23.87 17.95 3.61
CA GLN A 4 23.18 16.67 3.67
C GLN A 4 22.60 16.45 2.27
N PRO A 5 23.12 15.50 1.47
CA PRO A 5 22.41 15.08 0.28
C PRO A 5 21.10 14.44 0.77
N THR A 6 20.00 15.17 0.61
CA THR A 6 18.66 14.59 0.64
C THR A 6 18.58 13.65 -0.56
N SER A 7 19.07 12.43 -0.34
CA SER A 7 19.12 11.36 -1.35
C SER A 7 17.69 11.05 -1.77
N SER A 8 17.26 11.72 -2.84
CA SER A 8 15.96 11.52 -3.44
C SER A 8 16.04 10.20 -4.19
N VAL A 9 15.63 9.11 -3.53
CA VAL A 9 15.57 7.80 -4.16
C VAL A 9 14.64 7.91 -5.37
N GLU A 10 15.18 7.73 -6.57
CA GLU A 10 14.39 7.77 -7.79
C GLU A 10 13.53 6.50 -7.89
N TRP A 11 12.25 6.67 -7.57
CA TRP A 11 11.25 5.62 -7.62
C TRP A 11 10.62 5.55 -9.01
N SER A 12 11.25 4.77 -9.90
CA SER A 12 10.67 4.40 -11.19
C SER A 12 9.44 3.51 -11.04
N ASN A 13 8.60 3.45 -12.07
CA ASN A 13 7.40 2.60 -12.08
C ASN A 13 7.74 1.13 -11.83
N GLU A 14 8.82 0.64 -12.44
CA GLU A 14 9.33 -0.73 -12.28
C GLU A 14 9.75 -1.02 -10.83
N LYS A 15 10.49 -0.09 -10.20
CA LYS A 15 10.86 -0.18 -8.79
C LYS A 15 9.63 -0.21 -7.88
N CYS A 16 8.62 0.59 -8.19
CA CYS A 16 7.37 0.57 -7.44
C CYS A 16 6.64 -0.76 -7.60
N LEU A 17 6.60 -1.34 -8.81
CA LEU A 17 5.98 -2.65 -9.05
C LEU A 17 6.73 -3.75 -8.29
N LEU A 18 8.07 -3.76 -8.36
CA LEU A 18 8.91 -4.69 -7.62
C LEU A 18 8.68 -4.60 -6.11
N LEU A 19 8.59 -3.38 -5.57
CA LEU A 19 8.27 -3.15 -4.16
C LEU A 19 6.92 -3.80 -3.76
N ILE A 20 5.92 -3.69 -4.63
CA ILE A 20 4.59 -4.26 -4.38
C ILE A 20 4.63 -5.78 -4.47
N ASP A 21 5.38 -6.35 -5.41
CA ASP A 21 5.53 -7.79 -5.55
C ASP A 21 6.24 -8.40 -4.33
N LEU A 22 7.35 -7.79 -3.88
CA LEU A 22 8.03 -8.21 -2.64
C LEU A 22 7.13 -8.08 -1.40
N TYR A 23 6.32 -7.03 -1.34
CA TYR A 23 5.32 -6.86 -0.29
C TYR A 23 4.24 -7.94 -0.35
N LYS A 24 3.79 -8.32 -1.55
CA LYS A 24 2.82 -9.40 -1.77
C LYS A 24 3.36 -10.75 -1.33
N GLU A 25 4.62 -11.06 -1.65
CA GLU A 25 5.31 -12.28 -1.21
C GLU A 25 5.44 -12.35 0.32
N SER A 26 5.67 -11.19 0.95
CA SER A 26 5.75 -11.03 2.40
C SER A 26 4.37 -11.11 3.06
N THR A 27 3.75 -12.29 3.03
CA THR A 27 2.41 -12.51 3.62
C THR A 27 2.33 -12.13 5.09
N ASN A 28 3.42 -12.21 5.84
CA ASN A 28 3.53 -11.76 7.22
C ASN A 28 3.27 -10.24 7.42
N LEU A 29 3.44 -9.39 6.39
CA LEU A 29 3.25 -7.94 6.47
C LEU A 29 1.79 -7.50 6.29
N TRP A 30 1.02 -8.24 5.49
CA TRP A 30 -0.34 -7.85 5.08
C TRP A 30 -1.42 -8.84 5.49
N ASN A 31 -1.05 -10.11 5.75
CA ASN A 31 -2.01 -11.15 6.14
C ASN A 31 -2.24 -11.14 7.66
N THR A 32 -3.36 -10.56 8.09
CA THR A 32 -3.76 -10.57 9.51
C THR A 32 -4.12 -11.96 10.05
N LYS A 33 -4.31 -12.96 9.18
CA LYS A 33 -4.55 -14.35 9.60
C LYS A 33 -3.25 -15.08 9.94
N HIS A 34 -2.10 -14.52 9.57
CA HIS A 34 -0.80 -15.11 9.89
C HIS A 34 -0.48 -14.90 11.38
N LYS A 35 -0.01 -15.94 12.06
CA LYS A 35 0.36 -15.86 13.49
C LYS A 35 1.44 -14.80 13.74
N ASP A 36 2.34 -14.63 12.78
CA ASP A 36 3.44 -13.68 12.85
C ASP A 36 3.08 -12.23 12.53
N TYR A 37 1.84 -11.94 12.11
CA TYR A 37 1.40 -10.57 11.84
C TYR A 37 1.52 -9.65 13.07
N ARG A 38 1.29 -10.22 14.27
CA ARG A 38 1.40 -9.47 15.53
C ARG A 38 2.86 -9.28 15.96
N ASN A 39 3.81 -9.99 15.34
CA ASN A 39 5.21 -9.93 15.74
C ASN A 39 5.92 -8.75 15.07
N ARG A 40 6.26 -7.74 15.88
CA ARG A 40 6.95 -6.53 15.41
C ARG A 40 8.31 -6.83 14.78
N TYR A 41 9.01 -7.85 15.29
CA TYR A 41 10.34 -8.21 14.81
C TYR A 41 10.29 -8.77 13.39
N ILE A 42 9.37 -9.69 13.12
CA ILE A 42 9.19 -10.29 11.78
C ILE A 42 8.75 -9.24 10.77
N ARG A 43 7.89 -8.29 11.19
CA ARG A 43 7.52 -7.15 10.34
C ARG A 43 8.73 -6.31 9.95
N GLN A 44 9.56 -5.97 10.94
CA GLN A 44 10.75 -5.15 10.70
C GLN A 44 11.77 -5.90 9.84
N ASP A 45 11.98 -7.19 10.10
CA ASP A 45 12.88 -8.06 9.35
C ASP A 45 12.47 -8.17 7.88
N SER A 46 11.17 -8.36 7.62
CA SER A 46 10.65 -8.43 6.25
C SER A 46 10.82 -7.11 5.50
N LEU A 47 10.56 -5.97 6.16
CA LEU A 47 10.82 -4.65 5.57
C LEU A 47 12.30 -4.42 5.29
N LEU A 48 13.17 -4.92 6.17
CA LEU A 48 14.61 -4.81 6.03
C LEU A 48 15.12 -5.69 4.88
N GLU A 49 14.52 -6.86 4.67
CA GLU A 49 14.83 -7.72 3.54
C GLU A 49 14.41 -7.08 2.22
N ILE A 50 13.21 -6.50 2.15
CA ILE A 50 12.75 -5.71 1.00
C ILE A 50 13.72 -4.55 0.74
N SER A 51 14.17 -3.87 1.80
CA SER A 51 15.05 -2.72 1.67
C SER A 51 16.44 -3.10 1.16
N LYS A 52 17.00 -4.23 1.62
CA LYS A 52 18.22 -4.80 1.04
C LYS A 52 18.03 -5.16 -0.44
N HIS A 53 16.89 -5.74 -0.79
CA HIS A 53 16.64 -6.15 -2.17
C HIS A 53 16.53 -4.97 -3.13
N MET A 54 16.00 -3.85 -2.64
CA MET A 54 15.88 -2.60 -3.39
C MET A 54 17.10 -1.69 -3.26
N ASP A 55 18.14 -2.10 -2.54
CA ASP A 55 19.31 -1.29 -2.20
C ASP A 55 18.91 0.10 -1.66
N THR A 56 17.90 0.13 -0.79
CA THR A 56 17.28 1.36 -0.27
C THR A 56 17.17 1.30 1.25
N SER A 57 17.04 2.44 1.93
CA SER A 57 16.78 2.49 3.37
C SER A 57 15.39 1.96 3.71
N LYS A 58 15.29 1.19 4.81
CA LYS A 58 14.00 0.68 5.35
C LYS A 58 12.94 1.78 5.50
N GLU A 59 13.36 2.99 5.87
CA GLU A 59 12.48 4.14 6.10
C GLU A 59 11.90 4.67 4.79
N GLU A 60 12.72 4.75 3.75
CA GLU A 60 12.29 5.18 2.42
C GLU A 60 11.34 4.16 1.80
N VAL A 61 11.65 2.87 1.95
CA VAL A 61 10.78 1.77 1.51
C VAL A 61 9.44 1.81 2.22
N ASP A 62 9.42 1.91 3.55
CA ASP A 62 8.18 2.00 4.34
C ASP A 62 7.37 3.26 3.97
N ARG A 63 8.03 4.41 3.83
CA ARG A 63 7.40 5.66 3.40
C ARG A 63 6.76 5.52 2.03
N LYS A 64 7.49 4.98 1.05
CA LYS A 64 6.99 4.81 -0.32
C LYS A 64 5.86 3.79 -0.38
N LEU A 65 6.02 2.67 0.30
CA LEU A 65 5.01 1.62 0.39
C LEU A 65 3.70 2.17 0.99
N LYS A 66 3.78 2.92 2.09
CA LYS A 66 2.62 3.61 2.68
C LYS A 66 1.95 4.54 1.69
N ASN A 67 2.72 5.37 0.98
CA ASN A 67 2.18 6.28 -0.04
C ASN A 67 1.44 5.52 -1.15
N LEU A 68 2.01 4.42 -1.65
CA LEU A 68 1.40 3.58 -2.68
C LEU A 68 0.09 2.94 -2.17
N ILE A 69 0.10 2.37 -0.97
CA ILE A 69 -1.08 1.77 -0.34
C ILE A 69 -2.17 2.83 -0.13
N CYS A 70 -1.82 4.02 0.38
CA CYS A 70 -2.77 5.12 0.54
C CYS A 70 -3.39 5.54 -0.80
N HIS A 71 -2.60 5.62 -1.87
CA HIS A 71 -3.11 5.93 -3.21
C HIS A 71 -4.08 4.84 -3.69
N PHE A 72 -3.72 3.57 -3.52
CA PHE A 72 -4.59 2.45 -3.84
C PHE A 72 -5.95 2.57 -3.15
N TRP A 73 -5.99 2.73 -1.82
CA TRP A 73 -7.25 2.82 -1.08
C TRP A 73 -8.09 4.03 -1.46
N ARG A 74 -7.46 5.17 -1.83
CA ARG A 74 -8.19 6.33 -2.36
C ARG A 74 -8.88 5.99 -3.67
N GLU A 75 -8.18 5.31 -4.58
CA GLU A 75 -8.77 4.86 -5.85
C GLU A 75 -9.89 3.84 -5.61
N VAL A 76 -9.69 2.85 -4.71
CA VAL A 76 -10.74 1.90 -4.33
C VAL A 76 -11.98 2.59 -3.76
N LYS A 77 -11.80 3.61 -2.91
CA LYS A 77 -12.92 4.37 -2.35
C LYS A 77 -13.71 5.12 -3.43
N LYS A 78 -13.03 5.73 -4.40
CA LYS A 78 -13.69 6.40 -5.53
C LYS A 78 -14.52 5.41 -6.35
N VAL A 79 -13.95 4.25 -6.69
CA VAL A 79 -14.66 3.19 -7.42
C VAL A 79 -15.89 2.72 -6.66
N LYS A 80 -15.77 2.50 -5.35
CA LYS A 80 -16.89 2.06 -4.51
C LYS A 80 -17.98 3.13 -4.43
N GLN A 81 -17.62 4.41 -4.32
CA GLN A 81 -18.56 5.52 -4.24
C GLN A 81 -19.32 5.72 -5.56
N GLN A 82 -18.65 5.57 -6.72
CA GLN A 82 -19.30 5.64 -8.03
C GLN A 82 -20.32 4.50 -8.23
N ARG A 83 -19.99 3.27 -7.82
CA ARG A 83 -20.91 2.12 -7.91
C ARG A 83 -22.19 2.26 -7.06
N SER A 84 -22.19 3.09 -6.03
CA SER A 84 -23.37 3.29 -5.17
C SER A 84 -24.32 4.39 -5.64
N GLY A 85 -23.93 5.20 -6.64
CA GLY A 85 -24.70 6.37 -7.09
C GLY A 85 -25.07 6.39 -8.57
N ASP A 86 -24.46 5.56 -9.41
CA ASP A 86 -24.64 5.62 -10.86
C ASP A 86 -24.98 4.23 -11.43
N GLY A 87 -26.03 4.15 -12.24
CA GLY A 87 -26.52 2.94 -12.90
C GLY A 87 -25.72 2.55 -14.15
N ALA A 88 -24.50 3.08 -14.30
CA ALA A 88 -23.64 2.82 -15.44
C ALA A 88 -22.57 1.79 -15.08
N ASP A 89 -22.66 0.62 -15.74
CA ASP A 89 -21.73 -0.50 -15.67
C ASP A 89 -20.39 -0.18 -16.38
N GLU A 90 -19.77 0.97 -16.07
CA GLU A 90 -18.38 1.21 -16.42
C GLU A 90 -17.53 0.83 -15.20
N VAL A 91 -17.03 -0.40 -15.21
CA VAL A 91 -16.00 -0.86 -14.28
C VAL A 91 -14.83 0.12 -14.41
N TYR A 92 -14.74 1.07 -13.47
CA TYR A 92 -13.62 2.01 -13.41
C TYR A 92 -12.34 1.21 -13.17
N CYS A 93 -11.66 0.88 -14.28
CA CYS A 93 -10.31 0.37 -14.30
C CYS A 93 -9.41 1.57 -13.99
N SER A 94 -9.02 1.73 -12.73
CA SER A 94 -8.06 2.76 -12.33
C SER A 94 -6.86 2.70 -13.28
N LYS A 95 -6.58 3.79 -14.01
CA LYS A 95 -5.46 3.92 -14.98
C LYS A 95 -4.07 3.85 -14.31
N TRP A 96 -4.01 3.54 -13.02
CA TRP A 96 -2.79 3.55 -12.25
C TRP A 96 -2.01 2.25 -12.47
N PHE A 97 -0.75 2.37 -12.89
CA PHE A 97 0.10 1.23 -13.28
C PHE A 97 0.24 0.17 -12.17
N ALA A 98 0.22 0.58 -10.90
CA ALA A 98 0.34 -0.29 -9.74
C ALA A 98 -1.00 -0.84 -9.22
N PHE A 99 -2.14 -0.44 -9.80
CA PHE A 99 -3.46 -0.86 -9.32
C PHE A 99 -3.66 -2.38 -9.43
N LYS A 100 -3.26 -2.97 -10.56
CA LYS A 100 -3.33 -4.41 -10.78
C LYS A 100 -2.46 -5.19 -9.80
N SER A 101 -1.27 -4.66 -9.48
CA SER A 101 -0.37 -5.28 -8.50
C SER A 101 -0.92 -5.23 -7.08
N PHE A 102 -1.77 -4.25 -6.73
CA PHE A 102 -2.42 -4.18 -5.41
C PHE A 102 -3.78 -4.90 -5.34
N GLU A 103 -4.26 -5.48 -6.45
CA GLU A 103 -5.57 -6.13 -6.52
C GLU A 103 -5.72 -7.27 -5.50
N PHE A 104 -4.62 -7.97 -5.15
CA PHE A 104 -4.63 -9.01 -4.11
C PHE A 104 -5.05 -8.50 -2.71
N LEU A 105 -4.95 -7.18 -2.45
CA LEU A 105 -5.42 -6.59 -1.20
C LEU A 105 -6.95 -6.43 -1.17
N LYS A 106 -7.61 -6.33 -2.33
CA LYS A 106 -9.08 -6.22 -2.41
C LYS A 106 -9.77 -7.51 -1.99
N ASP A 107 -9.27 -8.66 -2.44
CA ASP A 107 -9.81 -10.00 -2.17
C ASP A 107 -9.99 -10.29 -0.66
N ARG A 108 -9.16 -9.64 0.18
CA ARG A 108 -9.26 -9.72 1.64
C ARG A 108 -10.35 -8.83 2.26
N ASN A 109 -10.73 -7.72 1.61
CA ASN A 109 -11.62 -6.70 2.18
C ASN A 109 -13.12 -6.96 1.92
N ASP A 110 -13.47 -8.04 1.21
CA ASP A 110 -14.87 -8.38 0.90
C ASP A 110 -15.71 -8.86 2.10
N CYS A 111 -15.13 -8.98 3.30
CA CYS A 111 -15.86 -9.31 4.53
C CYS A 111 -15.74 -8.24 5.63
N ARG A 112 -16.15 -7.00 5.35
CA ARG A 112 -16.61 -6.11 6.43
C ARG A 112 -17.73 -5.17 5.94
N PRO A 113 -19.02 -5.56 6.08
CA PRO A 113 -20.09 -4.58 6.05
C PRO A 113 -19.91 -3.71 7.30
N THR A 114 -19.31 -2.53 7.13
CA THR A 114 -19.23 -1.57 8.22
C THR A 114 -20.37 -0.61 8.03
N ILE A 115 -21.41 -0.84 8.83
CA ILE A 115 -22.44 0.11 9.26
C ILE A 115 -21.88 1.54 9.24
N GLU A 116 -22.56 2.42 8.51
CA GLU A 116 -22.25 3.83 8.42
C GLU A 116 -22.20 4.45 9.81
N THR A 117 -21.05 5.00 10.19
CA THR A 117 -21.00 6.14 11.11
C THR A 117 -19.73 6.93 10.80
N GLY A 118 -19.92 8.21 10.50
CA GLY A 118 -18.87 9.11 10.04
C GLY A 118 -17.69 9.16 10.99
N THR A 119 -16.51 8.85 10.43
CA THR A 119 -15.23 9.51 10.68
C THR A 119 -14.22 8.81 9.79
N VAL A 120 -14.04 9.33 8.57
CA VAL A 120 -12.86 9.03 7.77
C VAL A 120 -11.69 9.78 8.42
N GLN A 121 -11.06 9.15 9.40
CA GLN A 121 -9.66 9.43 9.71
C GLN A 121 -8.87 8.96 8.49
N VAL A 122 -8.82 9.83 7.48
CA VAL A 122 -7.77 9.82 6.48
C VAL A 122 -6.49 9.98 7.28
N CYS A 123 -5.73 8.91 7.45
CA CYS A 123 -4.46 8.94 8.15
C CYS A 123 -3.60 10.04 7.53
N ILE A 124 -3.52 11.16 8.23
CA ILE A 124 -2.53 12.19 8.08
C ILE A 124 -1.23 11.51 8.50
N ILE A 125 -0.48 11.00 7.53
CA ILE A 125 0.92 10.65 7.77
C ILE A 125 1.75 11.88 7.43
N ASN A 126 1.96 12.75 8.41
CA ASN A 126 3.08 13.68 8.41
C ASN A 126 3.74 13.58 9.78
N THR A 127 5.03 13.22 9.72
CA THR A 127 6.12 13.40 10.69
C THR A 127 5.83 13.08 12.16
#